data_AF-X1I0D6-F1
#
_entry.id   AF-X1I0D6-F1
#
_cell.length_a   1.000
_cell.length_b   1.000
_cell.length_c   1.000
_cell.angle_alpha   90.00
_cell.angle_beta   90.00
_cell.angle_gamma   90.00
#
_symmetry.space_group_name_H-M   'P 1'
#
loop_
_entity.id
_entity.type
_entity.pdbx_description
1 polymer ?
#
loop_
_entity_poly.entity_id
_entity_poly.type
_entity_poly.pdbx_seq_one_letter_code
_entity_poly.pdbx_strand_id
1 'polypeptide(L)'
;MMDMKKALKAGAKLIVVDPKGIPLAKKADHWLQVRPGTDVALILGMINYIIKKELYDKDFVKNWTFGFDQLREHVSRFTLDYCSEITWIPADEIEKATMTYVKTKPAYIQPGIGGACHSIKSFDLNRSIGILSAITGNLEIPGGNFNFPSATGARSCYGSDFSLRSYISPEQLKKKLAVDLYPLYQMSDQIPPEPVLRAILEQKPYAIKAWGLFANNPMCAFGNSQYIKKALEALDFLFSVDYFHTPTTKMKGEFRP
;
A
#
# COMPACT_ATOMS: atom_id res chain seq x y z
N MET A 1 -13.48 8.41 -7.47
CA MET A 1 -13.79 9.86 -7.28
C MET A 1 -15.27 10.20 -7.43
N MET A 2 -16.03 9.52 -8.32
CA MET A 2 -17.47 9.75 -8.47
C MET A 2 -18.25 9.41 -7.19
N ASP A 3 -17.80 8.39 -6.45
CA ASP A 3 -18.46 7.96 -5.20
C ASP A 3 -18.16 8.87 -4.01
N MET A 4 -16.93 9.40 -3.91
CA MET A 4 -16.57 10.34 -2.84
C MET A 4 -17.38 11.64 -2.92
N LYS A 5 -17.55 12.20 -4.13
CA LYS A 5 -18.39 13.41 -4.30
C LYS A 5 -19.85 13.14 -3.92
N LYS A 6 -20.39 11.95 -4.21
CA LYS A 6 -21.74 11.55 -3.80
C LYS A 6 -21.83 11.42 -2.27
N ALA A 7 -20.85 10.78 -1.63
CA ALA A 7 -20.79 10.66 -0.17
C ALA A 7 -20.74 12.02 0.52
N LEU A 8 -19.91 12.95 0.05
CA LEU A 8 -19.85 14.32 0.61
C LEU A 8 -21.18 15.06 0.44
N LYS A 9 -21.84 14.93 -0.72
CA LYS A 9 -23.18 15.50 -0.94
C LYS A 9 -24.24 14.89 -0.02
N ALA A 10 -24.09 13.63 0.37
CA ALA A 10 -24.95 12.93 1.31
C ALA A 10 -24.59 13.24 2.79
N GLY A 11 -23.63 14.14 3.05
CA GLY A 11 -23.26 14.57 4.40
C GLY A 11 -22.12 13.77 5.06
N ALA A 12 -21.42 12.92 4.32
CA ALA A 12 -20.26 12.20 4.85
C ALA A 12 -19.16 13.16 5.29
N LYS A 13 -18.50 12.82 6.42
CA LYS A 13 -17.33 13.53 6.93
C LYS A 13 -16.06 13.14 6.17
N LEU A 14 -15.12 14.07 6.06
CA LEU A 14 -13.89 13.87 5.31
C LEU A 14 -12.67 14.26 6.13
N ILE A 15 -11.77 13.30 6.31
CA ILE A 15 -10.43 13.49 6.87
C ILE A 15 -9.44 13.32 5.72
N VAL A 16 -8.58 14.31 5.51
CA VAL A 16 -7.50 14.27 4.52
C VAL A 16 -6.17 14.31 5.24
N VAL A 17 -5.38 13.25 5.07
CA VAL A 17 -4.00 13.17 5.54
C VAL A 17 -3.10 13.39 4.33
N ASP A 18 -2.53 14.60 4.22
CA ASP A 18 -1.63 14.95 3.12
C ASP A 18 -0.77 16.15 3.52
N PRO A 19 0.58 16.09 3.36
CA PRO A 19 1.45 17.24 3.61
C PRO A 19 1.13 18.45 2.73
N LYS A 20 0.42 18.25 1.60
CA LYS A 20 0.07 19.29 0.63
C LYS A 20 -1.43 19.60 0.67
N GLY A 21 -1.74 20.87 0.41
CA GLY A 21 -3.11 21.35 0.24
C GLY A 21 -3.72 20.92 -1.10
N ILE A 22 -3.96 19.63 -1.27
CA ILE A 22 -4.61 19.09 -2.47
C ILE A 22 -6.06 19.59 -2.58
N PRO A 23 -6.69 19.57 -3.78
CA PRO A 23 -8.07 20.05 -3.93
C PRO A 23 -9.09 19.40 -2.99
N LEU A 24 -8.81 18.18 -2.53
CA LEU A 24 -9.67 17.47 -1.58
C LEU A 24 -9.57 18.04 -0.15
N ALA A 25 -8.40 18.54 0.26
CA ALA A 25 -8.18 19.14 1.58
C ALA A 25 -9.10 20.35 1.83
N LYS A 26 -9.42 21.12 0.79
CA LYS A 26 -10.36 22.26 0.86
C LYS A 26 -11.79 21.87 1.22
N LYS A 27 -12.14 20.59 1.16
CA LYS A 27 -13.45 20.04 1.47
C LYS A 27 -13.45 19.20 2.74
N ALA A 28 -12.29 19.04 3.37
CA ALA A 28 -12.12 18.18 4.52
C ALA A 28 -12.67 18.86 5.78
N ASP A 29 -13.33 18.09 6.64
CA ASP A 29 -13.60 18.51 8.00
C ASP A 29 -12.29 18.56 8.81
N HIS A 30 -11.33 17.69 8.48
CA HIS A 30 -9.98 17.66 9.07
C HIS A 30 -8.93 17.52 7.98
N TRP A 31 -8.03 18.48 7.85
CA TRP A 31 -6.84 18.37 7.01
C TRP A 31 -5.60 18.24 7.88
N LEU A 32 -5.08 17.02 7.97
CA LEU A 32 -3.92 16.66 8.76
C LEU A 32 -2.66 16.73 7.88
N GLN A 33 -1.89 17.80 8.06
CA GLN A 33 -0.63 18.05 7.35
C GLN A 33 0.51 17.23 7.94
N VAL A 34 0.46 15.92 7.70
CA VAL A 34 1.44 14.97 8.23
C VAL A 34 2.84 15.23 7.66
N ARG A 35 3.86 15.11 8.50
CA ARG A 35 5.26 15.02 8.06
C ARG A 35 5.39 13.84 7.07
N PRO A 36 5.98 14.04 5.88
CA PRO A 36 6.11 12.96 4.90
C PRO A 36 6.77 11.70 5.48
N GLY A 37 6.11 10.54 5.33
CA GLY A 37 6.62 9.24 5.78
C GLY A 37 6.35 8.90 7.26
N THR A 38 5.51 9.68 7.95
CA THR A 38 5.14 9.44 9.35
C THR A 38 3.69 9.02 9.56
N ASP A 39 2.99 8.62 8.51
CA ASP A 39 1.59 8.18 8.54
C ASP A 39 1.35 7.05 9.56
N VAL A 40 2.32 6.13 9.71
CA VAL A 40 2.24 5.04 10.69
C VAL A 40 2.14 5.57 12.12
N ALA A 41 2.91 6.61 12.46
CA ALA A 41 2.85 7.21 13.81
C ALA A 41 1.48 7.85 14.06
N LEU A 42 0.91 8.52 13.05
CA LEU A 42 -0.45 9.06 13.13
C LEU A 42 -1.46 7.96 13.43
N ILE A 43 -1.51 6.90 12.63
CA ILE A 43 -2.48 5.81 12.81
C ILE A 43 -2.28 5.09 14.15
N LEU A 44 -1.03 4.83 14.57
CA LEU A 44 -0.75 4.21 15.88
C LEU A 44 -1.19 5.11 17.04
N GLY A 45 -1.06 6.43 16.91
CA GLY A 45 -1.57 7.40 17.88
C GLY A 45 -3.10 7.37 17.99
N MET A 46 -3.79 7.30 16.85
CA MET A 46 -5.25 7.14 16.81
C MET A 46 -5.68 5.82 17.49
N ILE A 47 -4.99 4.70 17.20
CA ILE A 47 -5.28 3.39 17.81
C ILE A 47 -5.05 3.43 19.32
N ASN A 48 -3.94 3.99 19.79
CA ASN A 48 -3.67 4.17 21.22
C ASN A 48 -4.80 4.93 21.91
N TYR A 49 -5.18 6.08 21.35
CA TYR A 49 -6.23 6.94 21.92
C TYR A 49 -7.56 6.19 22.00
N ILE A 50 -7.95 5.49 20.93
CA ILE A 50 -9.19 4.69 20.88
C ILE A 50 -9.19 3.59 21.95
N ILE A 51 -8.08 2.85 22.10
CA ILE A 51 -7.98 1.78 23.10
C ILE A 51 -8.01 2.35 24.51
N LYS A 52 -7.24 3.41 24.79
CA LYS A 52 -7.15 4.05 26.12
C LYS A 52 -8.48 4.64 26.59
N LYS A 53 -9.31 5.12 25.66
CA LYS A 53 -10.64 5.68 25.93
C LYS A 53 -11.76 4.65 25.82
N GLU A 54 -11.44 3.38 25.58
CA GLU A 54 -12.40 2.29 25.37
C GLU A 54 -13.44 2.58 24.26
N LEU A 55 -13.02 3.28 23.20
CA LEU A 55 -13.88 3.69 22.09
C LEU A 55 -13.95 2.64 20.95
N TYR A 56 -13.31 1.49 21.14
CA TYR A 56 -13.31 0.39 20.19
C TYR A 56 -14.58 -0.47 20.32
N ASP A 57 -14.89 -1.22 19.27
CA ASP A 57 -15.97 -2.21 19.26
C ASP A 57 -15.56 -3.44 20.08
N LYS A 58 -16.02 -3.49 21.34
CA LYS A 58 -15.65 -4.54 22.29
C LYS A 58 -16.12 -5.92 21.82
N ASP A 59 -17.29 -6.02 21.22
CA ASP A 59 -17.85 -7.28 20.74
C ASP A 59 -17.10 -7.78 19.50
N PHE A 60 -16.78 -6.89 18.56
CA PHE A 60 -15.97 -7.26 17.39
C PHE A 60 -14.58 -7.73 17.81
N VAL A 61 -13.90 -6.98 18.68
CA VAL A 61 -12.56 -7.33 19.18
C VAL A 61 -12.58 -8.69 19.88
N LYS A 62 -13.56 -8.94 20.75
CA LYS A 62 -13.67 -10.21 21.48
C LYS A 62 -13.90 -11.42 20.57
N ASN A 63 -14.77 -11.28 19.57
CA ASN A 63 -15.26 -12.42 18.80
C ASN A 63 -14.45 -12.69 17.52
N TRP A 64 -13.81 -11.68 16.95
CA TRP A 64 -13.26 -11.73 15.58
C TRP A 64 -11.80 -11.32 15.47
N THR A 65 -11.10 -11.11 16.58
CA THR A 65 -9.68 -10.71 16.57
C THR A 65 -8.82 -11.58 17.46
N PHE A 66 -7.51 -11.57 17.19
CA PHE A 66 -6.50 -12.16 18.05
C PHE A 66 -5.38 -11.13 18.28
N GLY A 67 -4.71 -11.22 19.43
CA GLY A 67 -3.55 -10.37 19.73
C GLY A 67 -3.87 -8.95 20.21
N PHE A 68 -5.10 -8.67 20.67
CA PHE A 68 -5.50 -7.32 21.09
C PHE A 68 -4.73 -6.80 22.31
N ASP A 69 -4.37 -7.67 23.26
CA ASP A 69 -3.59 -7.26 24.43
C ASP A 69 -2.15 -6.90 24.04
N GLN A 70 -1.54 -7.68 23.14
CA GLN A 70 -0.23 -7.36 22.57
C GLN A 70 -0.28 -6.06 21.75
N LEU A 71 -1.37 -5.82 21.02
CA LEU A 71 -1.58 -4.54 20.34
C LEU A 71 -1.65 -3.40 21.35
N ARG A 72 -2.46 -3.52 22.42
CA ARG A 72 -2.61 -2.52 23.48
C ARG A 72 -1.26 -2.18 24.10
N GLU A 73 -0.47 -3.18 24.44
CA GLU A 73 0.89 -3.00 24.97
C GLU A 73 1.78 -2.29 23.95
N HIS A 74 1.80 -2.76 22.70
CA HIS A 74 2.61 -2.17 21.64
C HIS A 74 2.29 -0.70 21.39
N VAL A 75 1.00 -0.35 21.34
CA VAL A 75 0.57 1.02 21.05
C VAL A 75 0.68 1.95 22.26
N SER A 76 0.91 1.44 23.47
CA SER A 76 0.88 2.22 24.72
C SER A 76 1.78 3.46 24.70
N ARG A 77 2.96 3.36 24.07
CA ARG A 77 3.93 4.44 23.91
C ARG A 77 3.53 5.52 22.90
N PHE A 78 2.61 5.22 21.98
CA PHE A 78 2.18 6.11 20.92
C PHE A 78 1.07 7.04 21.42
N THR A 79 1.37 7.86 22.43
CA THR A 79 0.44 8.89 22.91
C THR A 79 0.25 9.96 21.83
N LEU A 80 -0.84 10.74 21.93
CA LEU A 80 -1.07 11.84 20.99
C LEU A 80 0.07 12.87 21.02
N ASP A 81 0.63 13.17 22.20
CA ASP A 81 1.78 14.08 22.32
C ASP A 81 3.02 13.54 21.62
N TYR A 82 3.34 12.25 21.84
CA TYR A 82 4.47 11.61 21.18
C TYR A 82 4.29 11.56 19.66
N CYS A 83 3.09 11.24 19.19
CA CYS A 83 2.79 11.21 17.76
C CYS A 83 2.75 12.62 17.16
N SER A 84 2.38 13.64 17.92
CA SER A 84 2.41 15.05 17.49
C SER A 84 3.83 15.48 17.14
N GLU A 85 4.82 15.15 17.97
CA GLU A 85 6.24 15.45 17.69
C GLU A 85 6.74 14.78 16.39
N ILE A 86 6.35 13.53 16.16
CA ILE A 86 6.78 12.77 14.98
C ILE A 86 6.10 13.31 13.71
N THR A 87 4.80 13.54 13.79
CA THR A 87 3.93 13.83 12.63
C THR A 87 3.83 15.31 12.30
N TRP A 88 4.25 16.19 13.21
CA TRP A 88 4.05 17.64 13.16
C TRP A 88 2.58 18.09 13.18
N ILE A 89 1.67 17.19 13.54
CA ILE A 89 0.24 17.51 13.70
C ILE A 89 -0.03 17.74 15.18
N PRO A 90 -0.60 18.89 15.59
CA PRO A 90 -0.99 19.12 16.98
C PRO A 90 -1.84 17.98 17.56
N ALA A 91 -1.56 17.58 18.80
CA ALA A 91 -2.25 16.47 19.45
C ALA A 91 -3.77 16.63 19.49
N ASP A 92 -4.26 17.86 19.66
CA ASP A 92 -5.70 18.18 19.68
C ASP A 92 -6.36 17.98 18.31
N GLU A 93 -5.64 18.25 17.21
CA GLU A 93 -6.13 17.98 15.85
C GLU A 93 -6.17 16.48 15.55
N ILE A 94 -5.18 15.71 16.02
CA ILE A 94 -5.21 14.24 15.94
C ILE A 94 -6.41 13.70 16.73
N GLU A 95 -6.66 14.22 17.93
CA GLU A 95 -7.81 13.85 18.75
C GLU A 95 -9.14 14.14 18.04
N LYS A 96 -9.33 15.37 17.54
CA LYS A 96 -10.56 15.79 16.84
C LYS A 96 -10.84 14.91 15.61
N ALA A 97 -9.82 14.63 14.81
CA ALA A 97 -9.95 13.74 13.65
C ALA A 97 -10.26 12.29 14.08
N THR A 98 -9.60 11.77 15.12
CA THR A 98 -9.86 10.44 15.67
C THR A 98 -11.30 10.30 16.16
N MET A 99 -11.78 11.28 16.93
CA MET A 99 -13.16 11.31 17.41
C MET A 99 -14.17 11.41 16.28
N THR A 100 -13.85 12.16 15.22
CA THR A 100 -14.71 12.24 14.03
C THR A 100 -14.79 10.89 13.32
N TYR A 101 -13.67 10.19 13.16
CA TYR A 101 -13.64 8.84 12.56
C TYR A 101 -14.43 7.82 13.38
N VAL A 102 -14.27 7.83 14.72
CA VAL A 102 -14.95 6.88 15.62
C VAL A 102 -16.45 7.13 15.71
N LYS A 103 -16.87 8.40 15.78
CA LYS A 103 -18.28 8.79 15.95
C LYS A 103 -19.08 8.71 14.65
N THR A 104 -18.43 8.83 13.51
CA THR A 104 -19.09 8.80 12.19
C THR A 104 -19.06 7.39 11.63
N LYS A 105 -20.11 6.60 11.84
CA LYS A 105 -20.22 5.23 11.31
C LYS A 105 -21.26 5.13 10.20
N PRO A 106 -21.04 4.31 9.15
CA PRO A 106 -19.81 3.56 8.85
C PRO A 106 -18.67 4.48 8.38
N ALA A 107 -17.42 4.08 8.61
CA ALA A 107 -16.23 4.81 8.17
C ALA A 107 -15.34 3.96 7.25
N TYR A 108 -14.73 4.64 6.27
CA TYR A 108 -13.79 4.05 5.31
C TYR A 108 -12.46 4.78 5.34
N ILE A 109 -11.35 4.04 5.36
CA ILE A 109 -9.99 4.57 5.27
C ILE A 109 -9.16 3.76 4.28
N GLN A 110 -8.34 4.44 3.46
CA GLN A 110 -7.39 3.79 2.57
C GLN A 110 -6.13 4.66 2.43
N PRO A 111 -4.92 4.07 2.36
CA PRO A 111 -3.74 4.86 2.07
C PRO A 111 -3.74 5.33 0.60
N GLY A 112 -3.25 6.55 0.37
CA GLY A 112 -2.88 7.00 -0.96
C GLY A 112 -1.58 6.34 -1.44
N ILE A 113 -1.23 6.54 -2.72
CA ILE A 113 0.00 5.99 -3.33
C ILE A 113 1.27 6.43 -2.58
N GLY A 114 1.29 7.65 -2.04
CA GLY A 114 2.41 8.13 -1.22
C GLY A 114 2.70 7.23 -0.01
N GLY A 115 1.67 6.81 0.72
CA GLY A 115 1.80 5.90 1.85
C GLY A 115 1.93 4.43 1.44
N ALA A 116 1.19 4.00 0.42
CA ALA A 116 1.08 2.58 0.03
C ALA A 116 2.23 2.09 -0.87
N CYS A 117 2.84 2.96 -1.68
CA CYS A 117 3.82 2.54 -2.68
C CYS A 117 5.16 3.28 -2.55
N HIS A 118 5.17 4.52 -2.05
CA HIS A 118 6.38 5.34 -1.99
C HIS A 118 7.02 5.39 -0.60
N SER A 119 6.33 4.89 0.44
CA SER A 119 6.85 4.84 1.80
C SER A 119 7.57 3.51 2.08
N ILE A 120 8.74 3.60 2.72
CA ILE A 120 9.45 2.43 3.25
C ILE A 120 8.68 1.72 4.38
N LYS A 121 7.69 2.38 4.97
CA LYS A 121 6.81 1.85 6.04
C LYS A 121 5.43 1.42 5.53
N SER A 122 5.28 1.22 4.21
CA SER A 122 3.98 0.89 3.60
C SER A 122 3.33 -0.35 4.22
N PHE A 123 4.11 -1.40 4.52
CA PHE A 123 3.60 -2.62 5.14
C PHE A 123 2.92 -2.32 6.48
N ASP A 124 3.62 -1.61 7.36
CA ASP A 124 3.08 -1.23 8.67
C ASP A 124 1.90 -0.29 8.56
N LEU A 125 1.92 0.66 7.62
CA LEU A 125 0.79 1.57 7.38
C LEU A 125 -0.49 0.80 7.02
N ASN A 126 -0.39 -0.11 6.05
CA ASN A 126 -1.54 -0.91 5.63
C ASN A 126 -2.04 -1.81 6.76
N ARG A 127 -1.12 -2.41 7.53
CA ARG A 127 -1.46 -3.23 8.70
C ARG A 127 -2.16 -2.39 9.77
N SER A 128 -1.65 -1.21 10.10
CA SER A 128 -2.23 -0.31 11.08
C SER A 128 -3.60 0.22 10.64
N ILE A 129 -3.79 0.54 9.36
CA ILE A 129 -5.11 0.91 8.82
C ILE A 129 -6.10 -0.24 8.95
N GLY A 130 -5.70 -1.46 8.59
CA GLY A 130 -6.54 -2.65 8.75
C GLY A 130 -6.95 -2.89 10.21
N ILE A 131 -6.00 -2.73 11.14
CA ILE A 131 -6.27 -2.80 12.59
C ILE A 131 -7.25 -1.71 13.03
N LEU A 132 -7.02 -0.45 12.63
CA LEU A 132 -7.90 0.67 12.97
C LEU A 132 -9.33 0.40 12.52
N SER A 133 -9.53 -0.06 11.27
CA SER A 133 -10.84 -0.44 10.74
C SER A 133 -11.46 -1.61 11.51
N ALA A 134 -10.67 -2.63 11.85
CA ALA A 134 -11.12 -3.79 12.63
C ALA A 134 -11.63 -3.39 14.01
N ILE A 135 -10.80 -2.72 14.82
CA ILE A 135 -11.15 -2.38 16.20
C ILE A 135 -12.29 -1.37 16.28
N THR A 136 -12.58 -0.63 15.22
CA THR A 136 -13.71 0.32 15.18
C THR A 136 -15.00 -0.27 14.59
N GLY A 137 -15.00 -1.55 14.23
CA GLY A 137 -16.16 -2.26 13.67
C GLY A 137 -16.52 -1.81 12.26
N ASN A 138 -15.53 -1.35 11.48
CA ASN A 138 -15.73 -0.84 10.13
C ASN A 138 -15.40 -1.86 9.02
N LEU A 139 -15.09 -3.11 9.37
CA LEU A 139 -14.82 -4.17 8.39
C LEU A 139 -16.10 -4.86 7.94
N GLU A 140 -16.20 -5.12 6.64
CA GLU A 140 -17.27 -5.92 6.00
C GLU A 140 -18.72 -5.41 6.23
N ILE A 141 -18.88 -4.11 6.48
CA ILE A 141 -20.18 -3.44 6.54
C ILE A 141 -20.41 -2.51 5.33
N PRO A 142 -21.67 -2.30 4.88
CA PRO A 142 -21.96 -1.32 3.84
C PRO A 142 -21.45 0.08 4.20
N GLY A 143 -20.61 0.68 3.35
CA GLY A 143 -19.99 1.98 3.59
C GLY A 143 -18.71 1.96 4.43
N GLY A 144 -18.32 0.79 4.97
CA GLY A 144 -17.07 0.59 5.69
C GLY A 144 -15.91 0.14 4.80
N ASN A 145 -14.82 -0.30 5.43
CA ASN A 145 -13.72 -1.00 4.78
C ASN A 145 -14.17 -2.40 4.36
N PHE A 146 -14.62 -2.50 3.11
CA PHE A 146 -15.11 -3.73 2.52
C PHE A 146 -13.97 -4.55 1.90
N ASN A 147 -13.99 -5.86 2.13
CA ASN A 147 -13.20 -6.80 1.34
C ASN A 147 -13.86 -6.91 -0.03
N PHE A 148 -13.25 -6.34 -1.08
CA PHE A 148 -13.76 -6.48 -2.45
C PHE A 148 -13.30 -7.84 -3.01
N PRO A 149 -14.14 -8.89 -3.04
CA PRO A 149 -13.87 -10.00 -3.94
C PRO A 149 -13.90 -9.45 -5.37
N SER A 150 -13.03 -9.99 -6.23
CA SER A 150 -13.16 -9.75 -7.67
C SER A 150 -14.58 -10.13 -8.08
N ALA A 151 -15.25 -9.29 -8.88
CA ALA A 151 -16.61 -9.60 -9.37
C ALA A 151 -16.65 -10.95 -10.12
N THR A 152 -15.51 -11.41 -10.64
CA THR A 152 -15.35 -12.68 -11.35
C THR A 152 -14.69 -13.77 -10.49
N GLY A 153 -14.33 -13.50 -9.24
CA GLY A 153 -13.49 -14.38 -8.42
C GLY A 153 -12.03 -14.50 -8.89
N ALA A 154 -11.72 -14.05 -10.11
CA ALA A 154 -10.37 -14.03 -10.66
C ALA A 154 -9.66 -12.73 -10.27
N ARG A 155 -8.77 -12.81 -9.29
CA ARG A 155 -7.98 -11.67 -8.81
C ARG A 155 -6.72 -11.50 -9.65
N SER A 156 -6.89 -11.05 -10.88
CA SER A 156 -5.79 -10.55 -11.69
C SER A 156 -6.35 -9.55 -12.70
N CYS A 157 -5.66 -8.44 -12.92
CA CYS A 157 -5.88 -7.57 -14.06
C CYS A 157 -5.77 -8.29 -15.42
N TYR A 158 -5.37 -9.57 -15.39
CA TYR A 158 -5.25 -10.48 -16.51
C TYR A 158 -6.10 -11.76 -16.36
N GLY A 159 -6.90 -11.93 -15.30
CA GLY A 159 -7.64 -13.18 -15.02
C GLY A 159 -6.80 -14.28 -14.35
N SER A 160 -7.47 -15.29 -13.76
CA SER A 160 -6.82 -16.44 -13.10
C SER A 160 -6.12 -17.36 -14.09
N ASP A 161 -6.57 -17.35 -15.34
CA ASP A 161 -6.06 -18.21 -16.42
C ASP A 161 -4.58 -17.94 -16.72
N PHE A 162 -4.09 -16.75 -16.37
CA PHE A 162 -2.68 -16.34 -16.54
C PHE A 162 -1.91 -16.24 -15.22
N SER A 163 -2.50 -16.65 -14.09
CA SER A 163 -1.78 -16.77 -12.82
C SER A 163 -1.02 -18.10 -12.81
N LEU A 164 0.29 -18.02 -13.01
CA LEU A 164 1.17 -19.18 -13.00
C LEU A 164 1.24 -19.85 -11.62
N ARG A 165 0.87 -19.16 -10.52
CA ARG A 165 0.93 -19.71 -9.16
C ARG A 165 0.16 -21.01 -8.96
N SER A 166 -1.00 -21.16 -9.58
CA SER A 166 -1.81 -22.38 -9.44
C SER A 166 -1.28 -23.55 -10.27
N TYR A 167 -0.37 -23.29 -11.21
CA TYR A 167 0.10 -24.25 -12.20
C TYR A 167 1.62 -24.53 -12.14
N ILE A 168 2.35 -23.85 -11.26
CA ILE A 168 3.79 -24.00 -11.09
C ILE A 168 4.11 -25.00 -9.95
N SER A 169 5.10 -25.87 -10.15
CA SER A 169 5.46 -26.85 -9.11
C SER A 169 6.09 -26.16 -7.89
N PRO A 170 5.98 -26.75 -6.68
CA PRO A 170 6.66 -26.23 -5.49
C PRO A 170 8.18 -26.06 -5.66
N GLU A 171 8.84 -26.90 -6.47
CA GLU A 171 10.28 -26.77 -6.72
C GLU A 171 10.60 -25.55 -7.60
N GLN A 172 9.73 -25.23 -8.56
CA GLN A 172 9.88 -24.04 -9.39
C GLN A 172 9.56 -22.76 -8.60
N LEU A 173 8.59 -22.79 -7.69
CA LEU A 173 8.33 -21.67 -6.78
C LEU A 173 9.54 -21.31 -5.92
N LYS A 174 10.30 -22.31 -5.45
CA LYS A 174 11.54 -22.09 -4.68
C LYS A 174 12.62 -21.37 -5.49
N LYS A 175 12.57 -21.41 -6.82
CA LYS A 175 13.53 -20.70 -7.69
C LYS A 175 13.16 -19.24 -7.91
N LYS A 176 11.96 -18.81 -7.51
CA LYS A 176 11.54 -17.42 -7.66
C LYS A 176 12.52 -16.47 -6.95
N LEU A 177 12.94 -15.42 -7.65
CA LEU A 177 13.92 -14.46 -7.15
C LEU A 177 13.47 -13.79 -5.85
N ALA A 178 14.43 -13.58 -4.95
CA ALA A 178 14.28 -12.87 -3.68
C ALA A 178 13.22 -13.46 -2.74
N VAL A 179 12.86 -14.72 -2.91
CA VAL A 179 12.00 -15.45 -1.96
C VAL A 179 12.68 -15.62 -0.59
N ASP A 180 14.01 -15.73 -0.58
CA ASP A 180 14.86 -15.76 0.60
C ASP A 180 14.94 -14.39 1.31
N LEU A 181 14.98 -13.31 0.53
CA LEU A 181 15.02 -11.94 1.05
C LEU A 181 13.64 -11.42 1.48
N TYR A 182 12.60 -11.78 0.74
CA TYR A 182 11.22 -11.34 0.95
C TYR A 182 10.24 -12.53 0.95
N PRO A 183 10.17 -13.31 2.05
CA PRO A 183 9.36 -14.53 2.11
C PRO A 183 7.88 -14.32 1.79
N LEU A 184 7.32 -13.15 2.09
CA LEU A 184 5.92 -12.84 1.77
C LEU A 184 5.65 -12.82 0.25
N TYR A 185 6.66 -12.58 -0.58
CA TYR A 185 6.50 -12.64 -2.03
C TYR A 185 6.34 -14.06 -2.56
N GLN A 186 6.57 -15.11 -1.76
CA GLN A 186 6.16 -16.48 -2.13
C GLN A 186 4.65 -16.57 -2.38
N MET A 187 3.87 -15.71 -1.71
CA MET A 187 2.41 -15.67 -1.82
C MET A 187 1.92 -14.75 -2.95
N SER A 188 2.81 -14.16 -3.74
CA SER A 188 2.49 -13.22 -4.82
C SER A 188 2.87 -13.79 -6.18
N ASP A 189 2.21 -13.37 -7.26
CA ASP A 189 2.67 -13.62 -8.63
C ASP A 189 3.77 -12.62 -9.06
N GLN A 190 3.95 -11.55 -8.28
CA GLN A 190 4.87 -10.47 -8.58
C GLN A 190 6.23 -10.70 -7.92
N ILE A 191 7.28 -10.11 -8.49
CA ILE A 191 8.62 -10.02 -7.91
C ILE A 191 8.93 -8.52 -7.81
N PRO A 192 9.54 -8.03 -6.72
CA PRO A 192 10.01 -6.66 -6.69
C PRO A 192 10.99 -6.40 -7.85
N PRO A 193 11.01 -5.20 -8.43
CA PRO A 193 11.89 -4.91 -9.56
C PRO A 193 13.38 -4.94 -9.17
N GLU A 194 13.72 -4.59 -7.93
CA GLU A 194 15.12 -4.47 -7.49
C GLU A 194 15.91 -5.81 -7.58
N PRO A 195 15.40 -6.95 -7.08
CA PRO A 195 16.10 -8.22 -7.24
C PRO A 195 16.24 -8.68 -8.70
N VAL A 196 15.29 -8.34 -9.56
CA VAL A 196 15.38 -8.64 -11.00
C VAL A 196 16.53 -7.84 -11.62
N LEU A 197 16.59 -6.53 -11.36
CA LEU A 197 17.66 -5.66 -11.85
C LEU A 197 19.04 -6.12 -11.34
N ARG A 198 19.11 -6.53 -10.07
CA ARG A 198 20.34 -7.07 -9.47
C ARG A 198 20.76 -8.37 -10.14
N ALA A 199 19.84 -9.31 -10.35
CA ALA A 199 20.13 -10.60 -10.99
C ALA A 199 20.56 -10.44 -12.47
N ILE A 200 20.09 -9.41 -13.17
CA ILE A 200 20.60 -9.07 -14.52
C ILE A 200 22.08 -8.69 -14.46
N LEU A 201 22.45 -7.80 -13.53
CA LEU A 201 23.82 -7.26 -13.46
C LEU A 201 24.82 -8.21 -12.80
N GLU A 202 24.42 -8.89 -11.72
CA GLU A 202 25.29 -9.75 -10.93
C GLU A 202 25.25 -11.21 -11.34
N GLN A 203 24.25 -11.61 -12.15
CA GLN A 203 24.01 -12.99 -12.57
C GLN A 203 23.81 -13.96 -11.40
N LYS A 204 23.29 -13.46 -10.28
CA LYS A 204 22.97 -14.22 -9.06
C LYS A 204 21.51 -14.03 -8.65
N PRO A 205 20.85 -15.08 -8.11
CA PRO A 205 21.33 -16.46 -7.95
C PRO A 205 21.49 -17.22 -9.28
N TYR A 206 21.00 -16.66 -10.37
CA TYR A 206 21.21 -17.15 -11.73
C TYR A 206 21.09 -15.97 -12.71
N ALA A 207 21.60 -16.14 -13.93
CA ALA A 207 21.60 -15.08 -14.93
C ALA A 207 20.19 -14.80 -15.48
N ILE A 208 19.83 -13.53 -15.58
CA ILE A 208 18.68 -13.06 -16.36
C ILE A 208 19.22 -12.42 -17.63
N LYS A 209 18.92 -13.03 -18.77
CA LYS A 209 19.44 -12.60 -20.08
C LYS A 209 18.39 -11.96 -20.97
N ALA A 210 17.12 -12.17 -20.67
CA ALA A 210 16.01 -11.63 -21.43
C ALA A 210 14.95 -10.98 -20.54
N TRP A 211 14.35 -9.89 -21.02
CA TRP A 211 13.19 -9.27 -20.38
C TRP A 211 12.16 -8.82 -21.43
N GLY A 212 10.92 -9.26 -21.26
CA GLY A 212 9.76 -8.75 -21.99
C GLY A 212 8.99 -7.70 -21.21
N LEU A 213 8.73 -6.55 -21.84
CA LEU A 213 7.98 -5.44 -21.27
C LEU A 213 6.68 -5.24 -22.03
N PHE A 214 5.56 -5.25 -21.31
CA PHE A 214 4.24 -4.99 -21.86
C PHE A 214 3.69 -3.73 -21.22
N ALA A 215 3.47 -2.69 -22.02
CA ALA A 215 2.98 -1.37 -21.60
C ALA A 215 3.72 -0.81 -20.36
N ASN A 216 5.05 -0.91 -20.34
CA ASN A 216 5.86 -0.51 -19.20
C ASN A 216 7.15 0.20 -19.64
N ASN A 217 7.43 1.34 -18.99
CA ASN A 217 8.59 2.19 -19.21
C ASN A 217 9.46 2.23 -17.92
N PRO A 218 10.22 1.16 -17.60
CA PRO A 218 11.06 1.06 -16.40
C PRO A 218 12.04 2.22 -16.25
N MET A 219 12.52 2.81 -17.35
CA MET A 219 13.45 3.96 -17.32
C MET A 219 12.86 5.18 -16.58
N CYS A 220 11.53 5.30 -16.51
CA CYS A 220 10.84 6.39 -15.81
C CYS A 220 10.01 5.92 -14.62
N ALA A 221 9.68 4.63 -14.52
CA ALA A 221 8.74 4.12 -13.54
C ALA A 221 9.39 3.70 -12.21
N PHE A 222 10.65 3.23 -12.23
CA PHE A 222 11.32 2.81 -10.99
C PHE A 222 12.37 3.82 -10.53
N GLY A 223 12.72 3.73 -9.25
CA GLY A 223 13.80 4.53 -8.67
C GLY A 223 15.16 4.15 -9.26
N ASN A 224 16.08 5.13 -9.29
CA ASN A 224 17.46 4.97 -9.78
C ASN A 224 17.55 4.59 -11.27
N SER A 225 17.14 5.52 -12.14
CA SER A 225 17.12 5.35 -13.61
C SER A 225 18.48 4.97 -14.21
N GLN A 226 19.59 5.39 -13.60
CA GLN A 226 20.94 5.01 -14.07
C GLN A 226 21.24 3.53 -13.83
N TYR A 227 20.81 2.98 -12.69
CA TYR A 227 20.95 1.56 -12.41
C TYR A 227 20.06 0.71 -13.33
N ILE A 228 18.83 1.18 -13.59
CA ILE A 228 17.92 0.55 -14.54
C ILE A 228 18.53 0.52 -15.94
N LYS A 229 19.06 1.66 -16.40
CA LYS A 229 19.72 1.76 -17.70
C LYS A 229 20.82 0.71 -17.86
N LYS A 230 21.72 0.62 -16.87
CA LYS A 230 22.80 -0.38 -16.85
C LYS A 230 22.28 -1.81 -16.93
N ALA A 231 21.23 -2.12 -16.18
CA ALA A 231 20.62 -3.46 -16.21
C ALA A 231 20.02 -3.76 -17.59
N LEU A 232 19.26 -2.83 -18.17
CA LEU A 232 18.67 -3.01 -19.50
C LEU A 232 19.73 -3.18 -20.61
N GLU A 233 20.85 -2.46 -20.52
CA GLU A 233 21.98 -2.58 -21.48
C GLU A 233 22.76 -3.90 -21.34
N ALA A 234 22.68 -4.56 -20.19
CA ALA A 234 23.35 -5.83 -19.91
C ALA A 234 22.54 -7.07 -20.33
N LEU A 235 21.28 -6.88 -20.76
CA LEU A 235 20.45 -7.96 -21.29
C LEU A 235 20.95 -8.38 -22.69
N ASP A 236 20.90 -9.68 -22.95
CA ASP A 236 21.18 -10.23 -24.29
C ASP A 236 19.97 -9.97 -25.23
N PHE A 237 18.76 -9.93 -24.66
CA PHE A 237 17.52 -9.65 -25.39
C PHE A 237 16.52 -8.82 -24.58
N LEU A 238 16.03 -7.74 -25.16
CA LEU A 238 14.98 -6.90 -24.59
C LEU A 238 13.93 -6.68 -25.66
N PHE A 239 12.66 -6.92 -25.33
CA PHE A 239 11.55 -6.52 -26.17
C PHE A 239 10.55 -5.69 -25.37
N SER A 240 9.93 -4.72 -26.05
CA SER A 240 8.94 -3.82 -25.45
C SER A 240 7.75 -3.70 -26.39
N VAL A 241 6.58 -4.02 -25.88
CA VAL A 241 5.29 -3.81 -26.53
C VAL A 241 4.66 -2.57 -25.89
N ASP A 242 4.56 -1.49 -26.65
CA ASP A 242 4.10 -0.20 -26.16
C ASP A 242 3.38 0.57 -27.26
N TYR A 243 2.38 1.38 -26.89
CA TYR A 243 1.67 2.24 -27.82
C TYR A 243 2.53 3.42 -28.31
N PHE A 244 3.57 3.77 -27.55
CA PHE A 244 4.40 4.95 -27.83
C PHE A 244 5.89 4.63 -27.80
N HIS A 245 6.68 5.46 -28.49
CA HIS A 245 8.13 5.46 -28.34
C HIS A 245 8.56 6.10 -27.03
N THR A 246 8.75 5.27 -26.00
CA THR A 246 9.23 5.67 -24.67
C THR A 246 10.76 5.67 -24.58
N PRO A 247 11.35 6.24 -23.51
CA PRO A 247 12.77 6.07 -23.22
C PRO A 247 13.20 4.60 -23.17
N THR A 248 12.38 3.70 -22.63
CA THR A 248 12.66 2.26 -22.64
C THR A 248 12.63 1.67 -24.05
N THR A 249 11.65 1.98 -24.91
CA THR A 249 11.60 1.40 -26.27
C THR A 249 12.76 1.83 -27.17
N LYS A 250 13.45 2.92 -26.79
CA LYS A 250 14.66 3.40 -27.48
C LYS A 250 15.95 2.70 -27.02
N MET A 251 15.88 1.88 -25.97
CA MET A 251 16.99 1.04 -25.52
C MET A 251 17.17 -0.13 -26.50
N LYS A 252 18.38 -0.71 -26.58
CA LYS A 252 18.70 -1.86 -27.46
C LYS A 252 17.63 -2.95 -27.34
N GLY A 253 16.92 -3.22 -28.42
CA GLY A 253 15.81 -4.19 -28.50
C GLY A 253 14.93 -3.94 -29.72
N GLU A 254 14.27 -4.97 -30.24
CA GLU A 254 13.25 -4.79 -31.29
C GLU A 254 12.00 -4.15 -30.67
N PHE A 255 11.62 -2.96 -31.14
CA PHE A 255 10.33 -2.36 -30.82
C PHE A 255 9.23 -3.06 -31.64
N ARG A 256 8.13 -3.45 -30.98
CA ARG A 256 6.94 -3.98 -31.66
C ARG A 256 5.71 -3.13 -31.28
N PRO A 257 5.10 -2.42 -32.25
CA PRO A 257 3.88 -1.65 -32.04
C PRO A 257 2.65 -2.55 -31.82
#